data_AF-A0A7I8ERD9-F1
#
_entry.id   AF-A0A7I8ERD9-F1
#
_cell.length_a   1.000
_cell.length_b   1.000
_cell.length_c   1.000
_cell.angle_alpha   90.00
_cell.angle_beta   90.00
_cell.angle_gamma   90.00
#
_symmetry.space_group_name_H-M   'P 1'
#
loop_
_entity.id
_entity.type
_entity.pdbx_description
1 polymer ?
#
loop_
_entity_poly.entity_id
_entity_poly.type
_entity_poly.pdbx_seq_one_letter_code
_entity_poly.pdbx_strand_id
1 'polypeptide(L)'
;MHIHVGGTRAANREFTTTLYEQSLRPFLFLVLTTFLSLLLTFRSPLLALKAVLMNLFSLSAAFGTLVFVFQQGHFQSLLGFTAQGNVELFVPILLFCLLFGLSMDYEVFLLTRVREEWLRTGDNTLAIASGLEKTGGVITSAALLMVLVSSAFLFTSIIITKEIGLGITISILVDATLIRCLLVPATMRLLGKWNWWSPGLGV
;
A
#
# COMPACT_ATOMS: atom_id res chain seq x y z
N MET A 1 17.99 -43.95 1.90
CA MET A 1 19.02 -42.99 2.38
C MET A 1 18.69 -41.65 1.76
N HIS A 2 18.11 -40.72 2.54
CA HIS A 2 17.78 -39.38 2.03
C HIS A 2 19.02 -38.49 2.21
N ILE A 3 19.60 -38.07 1.09
CA ILE A 3 20.74 -37.14 1.09
C ILE A 3 20.13 -35.73 1.08
N HIS A 4 20.30 -35.00 2.18
CA HIS A 4 19.88 -33.61 2.30
C HIS A 4 21.03 -32.69 1.84
N VAL A 5 20.74 -31.78 0.92
CA VAL A 5 21.72 -30.78 0.45
C VAL A 5 21.65 -29.57 1.38
N GLY A 6 22.69 -29.36 2.18
CA GLY A 6 22.78 -28.25 3.14
C GLY A 6 23.57 -27.04 2.62
N GLY A 7 23.78 -26.06 3.51
CA GLY A 7 24.55 -24.84 3.23
C GLY A 7 23.67 -23.59 3.03
N THR A 8 24.25 -22.41 3.22
CA THR A 8 23.53 -21.12 3.17
C THR A 8 22.83 -20.86 1.83
N ARG A 9 23.43 -21.31 0.73
CA ARG A 9 22.83 -21.22 -0.62
C ARG A 9 21.64 -22.16 -0.78
N ALA A 10 21.72 -23.39 -0.26
CA ALA A 10 20.61 -24.34 -0.28
C ALA A 10 19.46 -23.85 0.61
N ALA A 11 19.76 -23.37 1.82
CA ALA A 11 18.78 -22.79 2.73
C ALA A 11 18.07 -21.56 2.13
N ASN A 12 18.80 -20.62 1.52
CA ASN A 12 18.20 -19.46 0.86
C ASN A 12 17.31 -19.88 -0.32
N ARG A 13 17.75 -20.86 -1.13
CA ARG A 13 16.94 -21.36 -2.25
C ARG A 13 15.67 -22.05 -1.76
N GLU A 14 15.77 -22.90 -0.75
CA GLU A 14 14.64 -23.61 -0.15
C GLU A 14 13.66 -22.62 0.50
N PHE A 15 14.16 -21.62 1.23
CA PHE A 15 13.35 -20.55 1.80
C PHE A 15 12.66 -19.74 0.71
N THR A 16 13.36 -19.35 -0.36
CA THR A 16 12.77 -18.65 -1.51
C THR A 16 11.66 -19.48 -2.14
N THR A 17 11.93 -20.76 -2.41
CA THR A 17 10.97 -21.66 -3.08
C THR A 17 9.72 -21.84 -2.22
N THR A 18 9.90 -22.09 -0.92
CA THR A 18 8.80 -22.22 0.04
C THR A 18 8.00 -20.93 0.15
N LEU A 19 8.66 -19.76 0.16
CA LEU A 19 8.00 -18.47 0.19
C LEU A 19 7.15 -18.24 -1.06
N TYR A 20 7.68 -18.48 -2.26
CA TYR A 20 6.91 -18.28 -3.49
C TYR A 20 5.73 -19.25 -3.58
N GLU A 21 5.93 -20.53 -3.25
CA GLU A 21 4.87 -21.55 -3.27
C GLU A 21 3.74 -21.25 -2.28
N GLN A 22 4.06 -20.67 -1.11
CA GLN A 22 3.06 -20.35 -0.09
C GLN A 22 2.56 -18.92 -0.13
N SER A 23 3.23 -18.00 -0.84
CA SER A 23 2.95 -16.55 -0.86
C SER A 23 1.51 -16.19 -1.21
N LEU A 24 0.87 -16.99 -2.06
CA LEU A 24 -0.49 -16.73 -2.53
C LEU A 24 -1.52 -16.82 -1.38
N ARG A 25 -1.31 -17.71 -0.40
CA ARG A 25 -2.26 -17.91 0.71
C ARG A 25 -2.30 -16.71 1.67
N PRO A 26 -1.17 -16.22 2.23
CA PRO A 26 -1.16 -15.00 3.04
C PRO A 26 -1.61 -13.77 2.26
N PHE A 27 -1.23 -13.64 0.99
CA PHE A 27 -1.65 -12.54 0.14
C PHE A 27 -3.18 -12.49 0.00
N LEU A 28 -3.80 -13.61 -0.41
CA LEU A 28 -5.25 -13.71 -0.53
C LEU A 28 -5.94 -13.49 0.81
N PHE A 29 -5.41 -14.06 1.90
CA PHE A 29 -5.96 -13.88 3.24
C PHE A 29 -5.99 -12.39 3.64
N LEU A 30 -4.88 -11.66 3.42
CA LEU A 30 -4.78 -10.25 3.76
C LEU A 30 -5.72 -9.39 2.92
N VAL A 31 -5.73 -9.60 1.60
CA VAL A 31 -6.60 -8.89 0.66
C VAL A 31 -8.07 -9.15 0.98
N LEU A 32 -8.45 -10.41 1.22
CA LEU A 32 -9.83 -10.78 1.54
C LEU A 32 -10.27 -10.21 2.88
N THR A 33 -9.43 -10.31 3.92
CA THR A 33 -9.74 -9.76 5.25
C THR A 33 -9.91 -8.25 5.19
N THR A 34 -9.06 -7.57 4.42
CA THR A 34 -9.13 -6.13 4.17
C THR A 34 -10.40 -5.76 3.42
N PHE A 35 -10.69 -6.45 2.32
CA PHE A 35 -11.91 -6.24 1.54
C PHE A 35 -13.16 -6.42 2.41
N LEU A 36 -13.21 -7.48 3.22
CA LEU A 36 -14.32 -7.73 4.14
C LEU A 36 -14.44 -6.66 5.22
N SER A 37 -13.31 -6.21 5.80
CA SER A 37 -13.32 -5.11 6.78
C SER A 37 -13.88 -3.83 6.17
N LEU A 38 -13.43 -3.45 4.98
CA LEU A 38 -13.94 -2.28 4.25
C LEU A 38 -15.41 -2.44 3.85
N LEU A 39 -15.80 -3.64 3.42
CA LEU A 39 -17.18 -3.96 3.09
C LEU A 39 -18.09 -3.82 4.31
N LEU A 40 -17.65 -4.26 5.49
CA LEU A 40 -18.41 -4.11 6.73
C LEU A 40 -18.50 -2.63 7.16
N THR A 41 -17.40 -1.89 7.06
CA THR A 41 -17.35 -0.47 7.43
C THR A 41 -18.21 0.39 6.50
N PHE A 42 -18.05 0.26 5.18
CA PHE A 42 -18.70 1.12 4.19
C PHE A 42 -20.00 0.57 3.62
N ARG A 43 -20.27 -0.72 3.79
CA ARG A 43 -21.43 -1.45 3.20
C ARG A 43 -21.56 -1.27 1.69
N SER A 44 -20.44 -1.03 1.02
CA SER A 44 -20.37 -0.86 -0.44
C SER A 44 -19.24 -1.74 -0.99
N PRO A 45 -19.58 -2.78 -1.79
CA PRO A 45 -18.58 -3.63 -2.44
C PRO A 45 -17.70 -2.84 -3.41
N LEU A 46 -18.24 -1.82 -4.06
CA LEU A 46 -17.48 -0.99 -5.02
C LEU A 46 -16.44 -0.12 -4.32
N LEU A 47 -16.78 0.45 -3.15
CA LEU A 47 -15.81 1.20 -2.33
C LEU A 47 -14.72 0.29 -1.76
N ALA A 48 -15.08 -0.92 -1.32
CA ALA A 48 -14.10 -1.88 -0.83
C ALA A 48 -13.15 -2.35 -1.95
N LEU A 49 -13.70 -2.64 -3.14
CA LEU A 49 -12.90 -3.08 -4.28
C LEU A 49 -11.93 -1.99 -4.76
N LYS A 50 -12.41 -0.75 -4.93
CA LYS A 50 -11.53 0.35 -5.38
C LYS A 50 -10.38 0.56 -4.40
N ALA A 51 -10.64 0.46 -3.09
CA ALA A 51 -9.64 0.71 -2.06
C ALA A 51 -8.53 -0.33 -2.12
N VAL A 52 -8.90 -1.60 -2.27
CA VAL A 52 -7.94 -2.69 -2.50
C VAL A 52 -7.10 -2.42 -3.76
N LEU A 53 -7.72 -1.99 -4.85
CA LEU A 53 -7.00 -1.67 -6.10
C LEU A 53 -6.02 -0.50 -5.93
N MET A 54 -6.40 0.54 -5.19
CA MET A 54 -5.51 1.67 -4.89
C MET A 54 -4.32 1.22 -4.05
N ASN A 55 -4.55 0.41 -3.03
CA ASN A 55 -3.49 -0.14 -2.19
C ASN A 55 -2.51 -1.02 -3.02
N LEU A 56 -3.04 -1.87 -3.89
CA LEU A 56 -2.22 -2.67 -4.82
C LEU A 56 -1.41 -1.80 -5.79
N PHE A 57 -1.95 -0.66 -6.23
CA PHE A 57 -1.22 0.29 -7.08
C PHE A 57 -0.03 0.90 -6.31
N SER A 58 -0.24 1.34 -5.07
CA SER A 58 0.84 1.88 -4.23
C SER A 58 1.92 0.84 -3.93
N LEU A 59 1.50 -0.38 -3.61
CA LEU A 59 2.38 -1.52 -3.39
C LEU A 59 3.22 -1.84 -4.64
N SER A 60 2.60 -1.79 -5.82
CA SER A 60 3.27 -2.02 -7.10
C SER A 60 4.32 -0.93 -7.36
N ALA A 61 4.04 0.33 -7.02
CA ALA A 61 5.00 1.42 -7.12
C ALA A 61 6.20 1.21 -6.17
N ALA A 62 5.95 0.76 -4.94
CA ALA A 62 7.00 0.44 -3.99
C ALA A 62 7.91 -0.69 -4.48
N PHE A 63 7.34 -1.83 -4.91
CA PHE A 63 8.12 -2.95 -5.44
C PHE A 63 8.83 -2.61 -6.75
N GLY A 64 8.17 -1.89 -7.66
CA GLY A 64 8.78 -1.40 -8.89
C GLY A 64 10.01 -0.54 -8.60
N THR A 65 9.93 0.33 -7.59
CA THR A 65 11.08 1.14 -7.15
C THR A 65 12.18 0.27 -6.57
N LEU A 66 11.87 -0.75 -5.76
CA LEU A 66 12.91 -1.63 -5.22
C LEU A 66 13.67 -2.38 -6.31
N VAL A 67 12.94 -2.93 -7.28
CA VAL A 67 13.54 -3.57 -8.45
C VAL A 67 14.40 -2.56 -9.23
N PHE A 68 13.89 -1.36 -9.47
CA PHE A 68 14.61 -0.33 -10.21
C PHE A 68 15.88 0.14 -9.52
N VAL A 69 15.85 0.38 -8.20
CA VAL A 69 16.97 0.95 -7.44
C VAL A 69 17.94 -0.14 -6.98
N PHE A 70 17.46 -1.17 -6.28
CA PHE A 70 18.33 -2.15 -5.62
C PHE A 70 18.67 -3.34 -6.52
N GLN A 71 17.72 -3.82 -7.32
CA GLN A 71 17.96 -4.95 -8.22
C GLN A 71 18.74 -4.52 -9.48
N GLN A 72 18.32 -3.43 -10.12
CA GLN A 72 18.98 -2.91 -11.33
C GLN A 72 20.15 -1.96 -11.03
N GLY A 73 20.31 -1.53 -9.77
CA GLY A 73 21.47 -0.72 -9.32
C GLY A 73 21.41 0.75 -9.70
N HIS A 74 20.24 1.29 -10.09
CA HIS A 74 20.09 2.72 -10.29
C HIS A 74 20.32 3.46 -8.95
N PHE A 75 21.03 4.60 -8.99
CA PHE A 75 21.38 5.40 -7.81
C PHE A 75 22.32 4.74 -6.79
N GLN A 76 22.99 3.62 -7.11
CA GLN A 76 23.92 2.94 -6.20
C GLN A 76 25.07 3.85 -5.70
N SER A 77 25.58 4.74 -6.57
CA SER A 77 26.64 5.70 -6.23
C SER A 77 26.14 6.84 -5.34
N LEU A 78 24.91 7.31 -5.54
CA LEU A 78 24.31 8.39 -4.77
C LEU A 78 23.93 7.93 -3.37
N LEU A 79 23.35 6.73 -3.28
CA LEU A 79 22.88 6.15 -2.03
C LEU A 79 23.97 5.39 -1.29
N GLY A 80 25.14 5.14 -1.88
CA GLY A 80 26.26 4.45 -1.22
C GLY A 80 25.92 3.00 -0.85
N PHE A 81 25.44 2.21 -1.80
CA PHE A 81 25.25 0.76 -1.63
C PHE A 81 25.84 -0.01 -2.81
N THR A 82 26.09 -1.30 -2.61
CA THR A 82 26.49 -2.20 -3.70
C THR A 82 25.27 -3.01 -4.13
N ALA A 83 24.85 -2.90 -5.39
CA ALA A 83 23.75 -3.68 -5.92
C ALA A 83 24.13 -5.17 -6.00
N GLN A 84 23.35 -6.03 -5.35
CA GLN A 84 23.59 -7.49 -5.34
C GLN A 84 22.82 -8.22 -6.45
N GLY A 85 22.10 -7.48 -7.29
CA GLY A 85 21.26 -8.02 -8.37
C GLY A 85 19.95 -8.65 -7.89
N ASN A 86 19.66 -8.62 -6.59
CA ASN A 86 18.47 -9.17 -5.95
C ASN A 86 18.03 -8.25 -4.80
N VAL A 87 16.73 -8.25 -4.48
CA VAL A 87 16.17 -7.65 -3.26
C VAL A 87 16.24 -8.67 -2.12
N GLU A 88 16.39 -8.20 -0.89
CA GLU A 88 16.45 -9.09 0.29
C GLU A 88 15.15 -9.86 0.49
N LEU A 89 15.29 -11.15 0.81
CA LEU A 89 14.23 -12.15 0.60
C LEU A 89 12.95 -11.90 1.41
N PHE A 90 13.09 -11.35 2.61
CA PHE A 90 11.99 -11.06 3.53
C PHE A 90 11.43 -9.64 3.37
N VAL A 91 12.15 -8.75 2.68
CA VAL A 91 11.74 -7.34 2.53
C VAL A 91 10.41 -7.20 1.78
N PRO A 92 10.15 -7.90 0.66
CA PRO A 92 8.87 -7.81 -0.02
C PRO A 92 7.68 -8.22 0.85
N ILE A 93 7.83 -9.27 1.67
CA ILE A 93 6.76 -9.75 2.56
C ILE A 93 6.52 -8.74 3.68
N LEU A 94 7.59 -8.24 4.28
CA LEU A 94 7.51 -7.26 5.35
C LEU A 94 6.90 -5.95 4.85
N LEU A 95 7.32 -5.46 3.67
CA LEU A 95 6.71 -4.30 3.03
C LEU A 95 5.26 -4.55 2.67
N PHE A 96 4.92 -5.72 2.14
CA PHE A 96 3.53 -6.06 1.86
C PHE A 96 2.68 -5.89 3.12
N CYS A 97 3.07 -6.50 4.24
CA CYS A 97 2.35 -6.40 5.51
C CYS A 97 2.28 -4.96 6.04
N LEU A 98 3.40 -4.24 6.05
CA LEU A 98 3.46 -2.87 6.56
C LEU A 98 2.62 -1.90 5.71
N LEU A 99 2.78 -1.96 4.40
CA LEU A 99 2.10 -1.05 3.48
C LEU A 99 0.60 -1.29 3.46
N PHE A 100 0.17 -2.56 3.51
CA PHE A 100 -1.26 -2.85 3.58
C PHE A 100 -1.89 -2.33 4.86
N GLY A 101 -1.21 -2.48 6.00
CA GLY A 101 -1.65 -1.93 7.28
C GLY A 101 -1.72 -0.41 7.27
N LEU A 102 -0.66 0.26 6.81
CA LEU A 102 -0.59 1.72 6.78
C LEU A 102 -1.58 2.35 5.78
N SER A 103 -1.77 1.75 4.60
CA SER A 103 -2.67 2.28 3.56
C SER A 103 -4.14 2.22 3.99
N MET A 104 -4.53 1.13 4.67
CA MET A 104 -5.88 0.94 5.20
C MET A 104 -6.33 2.06 6.13
N ASP A 105 -5.47 2.46 7.06
CA ASP A 105 -5.81 3.45 8.08
C ASP A 105 -6.24 4.79 7.44
N TYR A 106 -5.52 5.22 6.39
CA TYR A 106 -5.80 6.50 5.76
C TYR A 106 -6.98 6.47 4.79
N GLU A 107 -7.20 5.37 4.08
CA GLU A 107 -8.36 5.25 3.18
C GLU A 107 -9.65 5.14 3.98
N VAL A 108 -9.65 4.37 5.08
CA VAL A 108 -10.78 4.31 6.00
C VAL A 108 -11.09 5.69 6.57
N PHE A 109 -10.08 6.43 7.03
CA PHE A 109 -10.27 7.77 7.57
C PHE A 109 -10.90 8.74 6.56
N LEU A 110 -10.37 8.78 5.33
CA LEU A 110 -10.89 9.65 4.28
C LEU A 110 -12.31 9.27 3.87
N LEU A 111 -12.55 7.99 3.56
CA LEU A 111 -13.85 7.53 3.08
C LEU A 111 -14.92 7.64 4.14
N THR A 112 -14.58 7.49 5.42
CA THR A 112 -15.53 7.71 6.51
C THR A 112 -16.00 9.16 6.53
N ARG A 113 -15.09 10.12 6.37
CA ARG A 113 -15.45 11.55 6.31
C ARG A 113 -16.25 11.91 5.07
N VAL A 114 -15.89 11.37 3.90
CA VAL A 114 -16.68 11.56 2.67
C VAL A 114 -18.09 10.98 2.84
N ARG A 115 -18.22 9.81 3.47
CA ARG A 115 -19.51 9.18 3.73
C ARG A 115 -20.38 9.97 4.71
N GLU A 116 -19.81 10.48 5.79
CA GLU A 116 -20.53 11.35 6.74
C GLU A 116 -21.12 12.57 6.03
N GLU A 117 -20.34 13.19 5.15
CA GLU A 117 -20.79 14.35 4.39
C GLU A 117 -21.85 13.99 3.34
N TRP A 118 -21.71 12.82 2.70
CA TRP A 118 -22.72 12.30 1.77
C TRP A 118 -24.05 12.00 2.47
N LEU A 119 -24.03 11.38 3.65
CA LEU A 119 -25.23 11.12 4.45
C LEU A 119 -25.94 12.42 4.88
N ARG A 120 -25.18 13.51 5.05
CA ARG A 120 -25.72 14.83 5.41
C ARG A 120 -26.31 15.58 4.21
N THR A 121 -25.65 15.54 3.06
CA THR A 121 -25.96 16.44 1.92
C THR A 121 -26.65 15.74 0.75
N GLY A 122 -26.46 14.43 0.59
CA GLY A 122 -26.93 13.67 -0.57
C GLY A 122 -26.19 13.97 -1.89
N ASP A 123 -25.33 14.99 -1.92
CA ASP A 123 -24.53 15.36 -3.08
C ASP A 123 -23.13 14.74 -3.00
N ASN A 124 -22.88 13.79 -3.91
CA ASN A 124 -21.60 13.08 -3.99
C ASN A 124 -20.42 14.02 -4.30
N THR A 125 -20.62 15.05 -5.12
CA THR A 125 -19.53 15.95 -5.51
C THR A 125 -19.13 16.84 -4.34
N LEU A 126 -20.13 17.39 -3.65
CA LEU A 126 -19.93 18.19 -2.45
C LEU A 126 -19.31 17.36 -1.32
N ALA A 127 -19.74 16.11 -1.15
CA ALA A 127 -19.21 15.20 -0.15
C ALA A 127 -17.73 14.88 -0.36
N ILE A 128 -17.32 14.61 -1.61
CA ILE A 128 -15.91 14.36 -1.95
C ILE A 128 -15.08 15.62 -1.69
N ALA A 129 -15.55 16.79 -2.13
CA ALA A 129 -14.83 18.05 -1.98
C ALA A 129 -14.63 18.43 -0.50
N SER A 130 -15.72 18.45 0.28
CA SER A 130 -15.68 18.79 1.72
C SER A 130 -14.90 17.74 2.53
N GLY A 131 -15.02 16.45 2.19
CA GLY A 131 -14.23 15.40 2.83
C GLY A 131 -12.74 15.57 2.59
N LEU A 132 -12.35 15.91 1.36
CA LEU A 132 -10.94 16.14 1.01
C LEU A 132 -10.40 17.44 1.62
N GLU A 133 -11.18 18.52 1.64
CA GLU A 133 -10.81 19.80 2.25
C GLU A 133 -10.53 19.65 3.76
N LYS A 134 -11.44 18.98 4.48
CA LYS A 134 -11.32 18.82 5.95
C LYS A 134 -10.21 17.87 6.37
N THR A 135 -9.92 16.85 5.56
CA THR A 135 -8.95 15.82 5.93
C THR A 135 -7.57 16.04 5.29
N GLY A 136 -7.50 16.79 4.18
CA GLY A 136 -6.30 16.96 3.37
C GLY A 136 -5.12 17.48 4.17
N GLY A 137 -5.30 18.54 4.98
CA GLY A 137 -4.21 19.12 5.78
C GLY A 137 -3.63 18.15 6.81
N VAL A 138 -4.50 17.40 7.52
CA VAL A 138 -4.06 16.43 8.54
C VAL A 138 -3.32 15.25 7.88
N ILE A 139 -3.88 14.71 6.81
CA ILE A 139 -3.30 13.56 6.12
C ILE A 139 -1.97 13.92 5.46
N THR A 140 -1.89 15.04 4.75
CA THR A 140 -0.65 15.49 4.09
C THR A 140 0.45 15.77 5.11
N SER A 141 0.11 16.36 6.26
CA SER A 141 1.07 16.58 7.35
C SER A 141 1.60 15.25 7.93
N ALA A 142 0.70 14.28 8.16
CA ALA A 142 1.10 12.94 8.63
C ALA A 142 1.95 12.19 7.59
N ALA A 143 1.56 12.26 6.31
CA ALA A 143 2.32 11.68 5.21
C ALA A 143 3.71 12.31 5.09
N LEU A 144 3.83 13.63 5.25
CA LEU A 144 5.12 14.33 5.21
C LEU A 144 6.05 13.86 6.33
N LEU A 145 5.53 13.74 7.56
CA LEU A 145 6.30 13.22 8.69
C LEU A 145 6.77 11.78 8.44
N MET A 146 5.88 10.91 7.94
CA MET A 146 6.22 9.53 7.61
C MET A 146 7.27 9.45 6.50
N VAL A 147 7.14 10.25 5.44
CA VAL A 147 8.11 10.35 4.35
C VAL A 147 9.46 10.81 4.87
N LEU A 148 9.51 11.83 5.74
CA LEU A 148 10.76 12.31 6.34
C LEU A 148 11.45 11.22 7.18
N VAL A 149 10.70 10.54 8.06
CA VAL A 149 11.24 9.49 8.93
C VAL A 149 11.70 8.28 8.13
N SER A 150 10.89 7.81 7.18
CA SER A 150 11.24 6.66 6.34
C SER A 150 12.38 6.97 5.37
N SER A 151 12.47 8.19 4.84
CA SER A 151 13.59 8.62 4.01
C SER A 151 14.90 8.65 4.79
N ALA A 152 14.87 8.90 6.10
CA ALA A 152 16.07 8.87 6.93
C ALA A 152 16.78 7.50 6.91
N PHE A 153 16.05 6.42 6.63
CA PHE A 153 16.62 5.06 6.55
C PHE A 153 17.53 4.87 5.33
N LEU A 154 17.42 5.75 4.32
CA LEU A 154 18.30 5.72 3.15
C LEU A 154 19.77 6.04 3.49
N PHE A 155 20.00 6.76 4.60
CA PHE A 155 21.34 7.14 5.05
C PHE A 155 22.06 6.05 5.86
N THR A 156 21.37 4.96 6.22
CA THR A 156 21.95 3.84 6.98
C THR A 156 22.86 2.99 6.10
N SER A 157 23.95 2.41 6.61
CA SER A 157 24.84 1.53 5.81
C SER A 157 24.27 0.13 5.51
N ILE A 158 23.16 -0.26 6.15
CA ILE A 158 22.52 -1.57 6.04
C ILE A 158 21.53 -1.55 4.87
N ILE A 159 21.77 -2.39 3.84
CA ILE A 159 20.95 -2.44 2.62
C ILE A 159 19.48 -2.76 2.90
N ILE A 160 19.21 -3.73 3.77
CA ILE A 160 17.86 -4.12 4.20
C ILE A 160 17.06 -2.91 4.71
N THR A 161 17.69 -2.06 5.52
CA THR A 161 17.05 -0.86 6.08
C THR A 161 16.77 0.17 4.98
N LYS A 162 17.67 0.33 4.01
CA LYS A 162 17.43 1.20 2.84
C LYS A 162 16.27 0.71 2.00
N GLU A 163 16.17 -0.60 1.74
CA GLU A 163 15.09 -1.18 0.96
C GLU A 163 13.73 -0.96 1.64
N ILE A 164 13.62 -1.26 2.93
CA ILE A 164 12.39 -1.01 3.70
C ILE A 164 12.06 0.49 3.72
N GLY A 165 13.05 1.34 4.01
CA GLY A 165 12.89 2.79 4.03
C GLY A 165 12.38 3.36 2.71
N LEU A 166 13.01 2.98 1.60
CA LEU A 166 12.62 3.44 0.27
C LEU A 166 11.22 2.96 -0.11
N GLY A 167 10.92 1.68 0.14
CA GLY A 167 9.63 1.08 -0.18
C GLY A 167 8.48 1.78 0.56
N ILE A 168 8.66 2.07 1.85
CA ILE A 168 7.69 2.83 2.64
C ILE A 168 7.56 4.25 2.13
N THR A 169 8.68 4.93 1.90
CA THR A 169 8.70 6.32 1.43
C THR A 169 7.90 6.49 0.14
N ILE A 170 8.19 5.67 -0.87
CA ILE A 170 7.52 5.78 -2.18
C ILE A 170 6.06 5.40 -2.10
N SER A 171 5.71 4.33 -1.36
CA SER A 171 4.31 3.94 -1.18
C SER A 171 3.48 5.08 -0.57
N ILE A 172 3.99 5.71 0.50
CA ILE A 172 3.28 6.81 1.17
C ILE A 172 3.21 8.03 0.26
N LEU A 173 4.28 8.35 -0.48
CA LEU A 173 4.28 9.48 -1.40
C LEU A 173 3.25 9.28 -2.52
N VAL A 174 3.18 8.09 -3.12
CA VAL A 174 2.21 7.75 -4.16
C VAL A 174 0.78 7.76 -3.60
N ASP A 175 0.56 7.22 -2.40
CA ASP A 175 -0.76 7.21 -1.76
C ASP A 175 -1.26 8.63 -1.46
N ALA A 176 -0.43 9.43 -0.79
CA ALA A 176 -0.80 10.77 -0.35
C ALA A 176 -0.98 11.75 -1.52
N THR A 177 -0.31 11.52 -2.65
CA THR A 177 -0.36 12.43 -3.81
C THR A 177 -1.20 11.87 -4.95
N LEU A 178 -0.69 10.89 -5.70
CA LEU A 178 -1.34 10.37 -6.90
C LEU A 178 -2.69 9.73 -6.56
N ILE A 179 -2.71 8.84 -5.57
CA ILE A 179 -3.94 8.12 -5.25
C ILE A 179 -4.97 9.08 -4.67
N ARG A 180 -4.60 9.84 -3.63
CA ARG A 180 -5.57 10.65 -2.87
C ARG A 180 -5.97 11.95 -3.55
N CYS A 181 -5.05 12.65 -4.21
CA CYS A 181 -5.37 13.91 -4.86
C CYS A 181 -6.00 13.71 -6.25
N LEU A 182 -5.74 12.57 -6.91
CA LEU A 182 -6.17 12.34 -8.28
C LEU A 182 -7.08 11.11 -8.43
N LEU A 183 -6.58 9.90 -8.16
CA LEU A 183 -7.32 8.68 -8.50
C LEU A 183 -8.61 8.52 -7.68
N VAL A 184 -8.57 8.78 -6.37
CA VAL A 184 -9.74 8.61 -5.49
C VAL A 184 -10.86 9.61 -5.87
N PRO A 185 -10.62 10.93 -5.99
CA PRO A 185 -11.66 11.86 -6.42
C PRO A 185 -12.18 11.57 -7.83
N ALA A 186 -11.29 11.22 -8.77
CA ALA A 186 -11.67 10.93 -10.15
C ALA A 186 -12.57 9.68 -10.23
N THR A 187 -12.18 8.59 -9.57
CA THR A 187 -12.96 7.34 -9.54
C THR A 187 -14.28 7.52 -8.82
N MET A 188 -14.31 8.24 -7.69
CA MET A 188 -15.55 8.53 -6.99
C MET A 188 -16.48 9.44 -7.80
N ARG A 189 -15.95 10.37 -8.59
CA ARG A 189 -16.76 11.18 -9.50
C ARG A 189 -17.34 10.37 -10.65
N LEU A 190 -16.55 9.48 -11.25
CA LEU A 190 -16.98 8.60 -12.35
C LEU A 190 -18.07 7.61 -11.91
N LEU A 191 -17.92 7.01 -10.74
CA LEU A 191 -18.87 6.05 -10.19
C LEU A 191 -20.14 6.73 -9.64
N GLY A 192 -20.08 8.01 -9.28
CA GLY A 192 -21.24 8.80 -8.88
C GLY A 192 -22.06 8.14 -7.76
N LYS A 193 -23.35 7.90 -8.00
CA LYS A 193 -24.28 7.26 -7.04
C LYS A 193 -23.97 5.79 -6.78
N TRP A 194 -23.24 5.12 -7.69
CA TRP A 194 -22.92 3.70 -7.57
C TRP A 194 -21.89 3.45 -6.46
N ASN A 195 -21.09 4.45 -6.08
CA ASN A 195 -20.21 4.35 -4.92
C ASN A 195 -20.96 3.93 -3.65
N TRP A 196 -22.20 4.38 -3.51
CA TRP A 196 -23.03 4.16 -2.33
C TRP A 196 -24.02 3.01 -2.51
N TRP A 197 -23.94 2.28 -3.62
CA TRP A 197 -24.81 1.16 -3.89
C TRP A 197 -24.52 0.02 -2.90
N SER A 198 -25.54 -0.30 -2.11
CA SER A 198 -25.60 -1.45 -1.22
C SER A 198 -26.55 -2.49 -1.83
N PRO A 199 -26.06 -3.67 -2.24
CA PRO A 199 -26.94 -4.80 -2.48
C PRO A 199 -27.42 -5.36 -1.13
N GLY A 200 -28.67 -5.04 -0.75
CA GLY A 200 -29.41 -5.76 0.28
C GLY A 200 -29.02 -5.54 1.75
N LEU A 201 -28.00 -4.72 2.06
CA LEU A 201 -27.73 -4.27 3.42
C LEU A 201 -28.48 -2.96 3.65
N GLY A 202 -29.72 -3.10 4.14
CA GLY A 202 -30.69 -2.02 4.32
C GLY A 202 -30.21 -0.86 5.19
N VAL A 203 -30.94 0.25 4.98
CA VAL A 203 -30.93 1.56 5.67
C VAL A 203 -30.44 1.51 7.11
#